data_AF-A0A1Y4DE36-F1
#
_entry.id   AF-A0A1Y4DE36-F1
#
_cell.length_a   1.000
_cell.length_b   1.000
_cell.length_c   1.000
_cell.angle_alpha   90.00
_cell.angle_beta   90.00
_cell.angle_gamma   90.00
#
_symmetry.space_group_name_H-M   'P 1'
#
loop_
_entity.id
_entity.type
_entity.pdbx_description
1 polymer ?
#
loop_
_entity_poly.entity_id
_entity_poly.type
_entity_poly.pdbx_seq_one_letter_code
_entity_poly.pdbx_strand_id
1 'polypeptide(L)'
;MYIEWNITKERGNLRPVLQYRVRLEDHEKALALPGVSIESTIPKPDEEHMKYCYPGVMERADGWQAHGFHTLEAPSHVGHPMLHTLTLPWRSDNDYPEVQASFDRLREALEREIERASKSEPMDEKGSVRASMRAKKLLAPDVAAVRFLRLAREQQKSA
;
A
#
# COMPACT_ATOMS: atom_id res chain seq x y z
N MET A 1 -3.58 10.83 3.28
CA MET A 1 -2.34 10.54 2.53
C MET A 1 -1.65 11.84 2.20
N TYR A 2 -0.34 11.81 2.01
CA TYR A 2 0.43 13.01 1.74
C TYR A 2 1.55 12.73 0.73
N ILE A 3 1.55 13.51 -0.35
CA ILE A 3 2.53 13.44 -1.43
C ILE A 3 3.36 14.72 -1.39
N GLU A 4 4.65 14.59 -1.16
CA GLU A 4 5.62 15.68 -1.22
C GLU A 4 6.50 15.49 -2.43
N TRP A 5 6.76 16.57 -3.17
CA TRP A 5 7.69 16.53 -4.28
C TRP A 5 8.43 17.86 -4.44
N ASN A 6 9.64 17.80 -4.98
CA ASN A 6 10.45 18.96 -5.31
C ASN A 6 11.20 18.73 -6.63
N ILE A 7 11.28 19.76 -7.46
CA ILE A 7 12.16 19.76 -8.63
C ILE A 7 13.36 20.64 -8.32
N THR A 8 14.56 20.09 -8.51
CA THR A 8 15.81 20.82 -8.33
C THR A 8 16.56 20.88 -9.65
N LYS A 9 17.12 22.04 -9.97
CA LYS A 9 17.84 22.28 -11.22
C LYS A 9 19.07 23.15 -10.95
N GLU A 10 20.24 22.62 -11.26
CA GLU A 10 21.47 23.39 -11.23
C GLU A 10 21.65 24.21 -12.53
N ARG A 11 22.43 25.28 -12.47
CA ARG A 11 22.67 26.17 -13.62
C ARG A 11 23.35 25.42 -14.78
N GLY A 12 22.98 25.77 -16.01
CA GLY A 12 23.61 25.26 -17.22
C GLY A 12 22.92 24.02 -17.78
N ASN A 13 23.72 23.12 -18.35
CA ASN A 13 23.24 21.96 -19.10
C ASN A 13 22.86 20.76 -18.22
N LEU A 14 22.92 20.88 -16.90
CA LEU A 14 22.56 19.80 -15.97
C LEU A 14 21.06 19.49 -16.07
N ARG A 15 20.62 18.25 -15.96
CA ARG A 15 19.19 17.92 -16.00
C ARG A 15 18.52 18.23 -14.66
N PRO A 16 17.26 18.67 -14.66
CA PRO A 16 16.48 18.76 -13.44
C PRO A 16 16.25 17.37 -12.85
N VAL A 17 16.13 17.34 -11.52
CA VAL A 17 15.85 16.14 -10.75
C VAL A 17 14.58 16.36 -9.96
N LEU A 18 13.59 15.49 -10.17
CA LEU A 18 12.39 15.40 -9.37
C LEU A 18 12.63 14.41 -8.24
N GLN A 19 12.46 14.83 -7.00
CA GLN A 19 12.37 13.90 -5.87
C GLN A 19 10.98 13.96 -5.29
N TYR A 20 10.47 12.81 -4.88
CA TYR A 20 9.15 12.74 -4.25
C TYR A 20 9.06 11.64 -3.21
N ARG A 21 8.10 11.81 -2.31
CA ARG A 21 7.79 10.88 -1.25
C ARG A 21 6.30 10.82 -1.02
N VAL A 22 5.77 9.60 -0.92
CA VAL A 22 4.37 9.36 -0.58
C VAL A 22 4.31 8.77 0.83
N ARG A 23 3.42 9.30 1.67
CA ARG A 23 3.13 8.78 3.00
C ARG A 23 1.64 8.49 3.13
N LEU A 24 1.33 7.28 3.59
CA LEU A 24 0.00 6.95 4.08
C LEU A 24 -0.13 7.40 5.54
N GLU A 25 -1.29 7.94 5.88
CA GLU A 25 -1.68 8.25 7.25
C GLU A 25 -2.08 6.99 7.99
N ASP A 26 -2.10 7.04 9.32
CA ASP A 26 -2.28 5.84 10.12
C ASP A 26 -3.67 5.20 9.95
N HIS A 27 -4.70 6.02 9.72
CA HIS A 27 -6.05 5.52 9.43
C HIS A 27 -6.14 4.85 8.04
N GLU A 28 -5.34 5.30 7.06
CA GLU A 28 -5.25 4.67 5.74
C GLU A 28 -4.47 3.36 5.82
N LYS A 29 -3.38 3.32 6.61
CA LYS A 29 -2.65 2.07 6.88
C LYS A 29 -3.52 1.03 7.59
N ALA A 30 -4.41 1.45 8.47
CA ALA A 30 -5.34 0.56 9.16
C ALA A 30 -6.30 -0.17 8.20
N LEU A 31 -6.52 0.38 6.99
CA LEU A 31 -7.29 -0.27 5.92
C LEU A 31 -6.49 -1.34 5.15
N ALA A 32 -5.24 -1.60 5.54
CA ALA A 32 -4.37 -2.59 4.90
C ALA A 32 -4.19 -2.38 3.38
N LEU A 33 -4.09 -1.12 2.93
CA LEU A 33 -4.03 -0.77 1.50
C LEU A 33 -2.85 -1.45 0.77
N PRO A 34 -3.06 -1.91 -0.47
CA PRO A 34 -1.99 -2.39 -1.34
C PRO A 34 -1.10 -1.22 -1.80
N GLY A 35 0.08 -1.54 -2.35
CA GLY A 35 0.88 -0.54 -3.06
C GLY A 35 0.19 -0.16 -4.37
N VAL A 36 0.27 1.12 -4.73
CA VAL A 36 -0.33 1.65 -5.96
C VAL A 36 0.77 2.16 -6.88
N SER A 37 0.67 1.85 -8.17
CA SER A 37 1.60 2.29 -9.19
C SER A 37 0.83 2.77 -10.41
N ILE A 38 1.26 3.89 -10.98
CA ILE A 38 0.67 4.44 -12.21
C ILE A 38 1.76 4.78 -13.22
N GLU A 39 1.45 4.64 -14.51
CA GLU A 39 2.24 5.29 -15.55
C GLU A 39 1.93 6.79 -15.55
N SER A 40 2.96 7.61 -15.41
CA SER A 40 2.84 9.07 -15.39
C SER A 40 2.82 9.65 -16.80
N THR A 41 2.61 10.96 -16.91
CA THR A 41 2.88 11.71 -18.15
C THR A 41 4.25 12.40 -18.11
N ILE A 42 5.08 12.09 -17.11
CA ILE A 42 6.42 12.66 -16.97
C ILE A 42 7.35 11.91 -17.93
N PRO A 43 7.88 12.56 -18.96
CA PRO A 43 8.70 11.91 -19.96
C PRO A 43 10.05 11.47 -19.37
N LYS A 44 10.53 10.32 -19.83
CA LYS A 44 11.91 9.87 -19.59
C LYS A 44 12.84 10.59 -20.57
N PRO A 45 13.90 11.27 -20.09
CA PRO A 45 14.91 11.80 -20.98
C PRO A 45 15.70 10.66 -21.63
N ASP A 46 16.26 10.92 -22.81
CA ASP A 46 17.19 10.00 -23.44
C ASP A 46 18.41 9.82 -22.54
N GLU A 47 18.94 8.61 -22.45
CA GLU A 47 20.07 8.30 -21.57
C GLU A 47 19.87 8.84 -20.14
N GLU A 48 18.81 8.40 -19.44
CA GLU A 48 18.39 8.92 -18.12
C GLU A 48 19.50 9.03 -17.06
N HIS A 49 20.50 8.15 -17.15
CA HIS A 49 21.67 8.12 -16.27
C HIS A 49 22.62 9.33 -16.48
N MET A 50 22.56 9.98 -17.64
CA MET A 50 23.29 11.22 -17.90
C MET A 50 22.67 12.39 -17.15
N LYS A 51 23.48 13.07 -16.35
CA LYS A 51 23.07 14.23 -15.56
C LYS A 51 23.01 15.54 -16.33
N TYR A 52 23.31 15.55 -17.64
CA TYR A 52 23.38 16.75 -18.45
C TYR A 52 22.85 16.49 -19.86
N CYS A 53 22.44 17.56 -20.54
CA CYS A 53 22.08 17.55 -21.95
C CYS A 53 22.52 18.84 -22.64
N TYR A 54 23.35 18.69 -23.67
CA TYR A 54 23.86 19.81 -24.46
C TYR A 54 22.84 20.32 -25.48
N PRO A 55 22.95 21.56 -25.96
CA PRO A 55 22.07 22.07 -27.00
C PRO A 55 22.14 21.22 -28.29
N GLY A 56 20.98 20.95 -28.90
CA GLY A 56 20.90 20.27 -30.20
C GLY A 56 21.04 18.75 -30.17
N VAL A 57 21.10 18.12 -28.99
CA VAL A 57 21.18 16.66 -28.83
C VAL A 57 20.09 16.14 -27.90
N MET A 58 19.73 14.86 -28.03
CA MET A 58 18.77 14.17 -27.13
C MET A 58 17.45 14.93 -27.00
N GLU A 59 17.01 15.23 -25.77
CA GLU A 59 15.79 15.97 -25.51
C GLU A 59 15.81 17.43 -25.99
N ARG A 60 16.97 17.93 -26.40
CA ARG A 60 17.18 19.28 -26.95
C ARG A 60 17.42 19.26 -28.46
N ALA A 61 17.29 18.10 -29.12
CA ALA A 61 17.28 18.00 -30.56
C ALA A 61 15.94 18.52 -31.12
N ASP A 62 15.96 19.04 -32.34
CA ASP A 62 14.74 19.52 -32.99
C ASP A 62 13.78 18.36 -33.27
N GLY A 63 12.50 18.56 -32.95
CA GLY A 63 11.48 17.52 -33.08
C GLY A 63 11.59 16.35 -32.09
N TRP A 64 12.32 16.47 -30.99
CA TRP A 64 12.40 15.42 -29.98
C TRP A 64 11.01 15.02 -29.45
N GLN A 65 10.81 13.73 -29.27
CA GLN A 65 9.61 13.15 -28.67
C GLN A 65 10.01 12.14 -27.60
N ALA A 66 9.28 12.14 -26.49
CA ALA A 66 9.52 11.19 -25.42
C ALA A 66 9.23 9.76 -25.88
N HIS A 67 10.19 8.86 -25.66
CA HIS A 67 10.05 7.43 -25.99
C HIS A 67 9.39 6.61 -24.89
N GLY A 68 9.20 7.18 -23.71
CA GLY A 68 8.55 6.53 -22.58
C GLY A 68 8.34 7.48 -21.41
N PHE A 69 7.60 7.02 -20.42
CA PHE A 69 7.23 7.80 -19.25
C PHE A 69 7.69 7.13 -17.96
N HIS A 70 7.83 7.93 -16.92
CA HIS A 70 8.14 7.47 -15.57
C HIS A 70 6.94 6.77 -14.94
N THR A 71 7.22 5.82 -14.07
CA THR A 71 6.21 5.19 -13.21
C THR A 71 6.27 5.87 -11.85
N LEU A 72 5.10 6.27 -11.32
CA LEU A 72 4.99 6.80 -9.96
C LEU A 72 4.41 5.75 -9.05
N GLU A 73 4.95 5.66 -7.84
CA GLU A 73 4.62 4.61 -6.89
C GLU A 73 4.24 5.20 -5.54
N ALA A 74 3.28 4.55 -4.89
CA ALA A 74 2.88 4.78 -3.53
C ALA A 74 3.05 3.49 -2.72
N PRO A 75 3.58 3.56 -1.48
CA PRO A 75 3.84 2.39 -0.67
C PRO A 75 2.54 1.70 -0.24
N SER A 76 2.64 0.41 0.09
CA SER A 76 1.57 -0.32 0.78
C SER A 76 1.50 0.06 2.27
N HIS A 77 0.50 -0.42 2.99
CA HIS A 77 0.35 -0.21 4.43
C HIS A 77 1.54 -0.71 5.29
N VAL A 78 2.30 -1.70 4.80
CA VAL A 78 3.53 -2.20 5.46
C VAL A 78 4.78 -1.46 4.96
N GLY A 79 4.67 -0.79 3.82
CA GLY A 79 5.79 -0.10 3.18
C GLY A 79 6.26 1.12 3.97
N HIS A 80 7.57 1.25 4.12
CA HIS A 80 8.16 2.48 4.64
C HIS A 80 8.12 3.58 3.57
N PRO A 81 7.95 4.86 3.96
CA PRO A 81 8.05 5.98 3.03
C PRO A 81 9.43 6.03 2.34
N MET A 82 9.48 5.67 1.05
CA MET A 82 10.70 5.71 0.24
C MET A 82 10.82 7.05 -0.49
N LEU A 83 12.04 7.58 -0.56
CA LEU A 83 12.35 8.73 -1.40
C LEU A 83 12.63 8.23 -2.82
N HIS A 84 11.83 8.66 -3.77
CA HIS A 84 12.05 8.40 -5.19
C HIS A 84 12.78 9.57 -5.82
N THR A 85 13.64 9.29 -6.80
CA THR A 85 14.41 10.29 -7.54
C THR A 85 14.32 9.97 -9.03
N LEU A 86 13.85 10.93 -9.82
CA LEU A 86 13.63 10.82 -11.26
C LEU A 86 14.38 11.94 -11.98
N THR A 87 15.08 11.60 -13.06
CA THR A 87 15.68 12.61 -13.94
C THR A 87 14.62 13.11 -14.91
N LEU A 88 14.49 14.43 -15.02
CA LEU A 88 13.59 15.10 -15.97
C LEU A 88 14.35 15.54 -17.23
N PRO A 89 13.69 15.67 -18.38
CA PRO A 89 14.30 16.27 -19.56
C PRO A 89 14.64 17.73 -19.30
N TRP A 90 15.78 18.16 -19.85
CA TRP A 90 16.15 19.56 -19.84
C TRP A 90 15.17 20.40 -20.65
N ARG A 91 14.68 21.50 -20.08
CA ARG A 91 13.85 22.50 -20.78
C ARG A 91 14.39 23.90 -20.54
N SER A 92 14.14 24.83 -21.46
CA SER A 92 14.61 26.21 -21.36
C SER A 92 13.79 27.06 -20.38
N ASP A 93 12.50 26.77 -20.26
CA ASP A 93 11.56 27.44 -19.37
C ASP A 93 11.55 26.87 -17.94
N ASN A 94 12.09 25.66 -17.75
CA ASN A 94 12.00 24.87 -16.52
C ASN A 94 10.56 24.63 -16.06
N ASP A 95 9.61 24.58 -16.99
CA ASP A 95 8.21 24.31 -16.67
C ASP A 95 7.89 22.81 -16.85
N TYR A 96 7.19 22.26 -15.86
CA TYR A 96 6.89 20.82 -15.76
C TYR A 96 5.46 20.58 -15.25
N PRO A 97 4.42 21.07 -15.96
CA PRO A 97 3.03 20.92 -15.54
C PRO A 97 2.59 19.45 -15.44
N GLU A 98 3.22 18.57 -16.22
CA GLU A 98 2.94 17.13 -16.19
C GLU A 98 3.29 16.47 -14.86
N VAL A 99 4.17 17.08 -14.05
CA VAL A 99 4.56 16.55 -12.74
C VAL A 99 3.38 16.64 -11.78
N GLN A 100 2.78 17.83 -11.64
CA GLN A 100 1.60 18.03 -10.81
C GLN A 100 0.44 17.15 -11.29
N ALA A 101 0.15 17.18 -12.59
CA ALA A 101 -0.92 16.37 -13.18
C ALA A 101 -0.73 14.86 -12.93
N SER A 102 0.51 14.37 -12.92
CA SER A 102 0.80 12.96 -12.63
C SER A 102 0.61 12.63 -11.15
N PHE A 103 0.96 13.51 -10.23
CA PHE A 103 0.68 13.31 -8.81
C PHE A 103 -0.82 13.40 -8.49
N ASP A 104 -1.58 14.23 -9.19
CA ASP A 104 -3.04 14.26 -9.07
C ASP A 104 -3.66 12.92 -9.49
N ARG A 105 -3.15 12.30 -10.57
CA ARG A 105 -3.57 10.95 -10.97
C ARG A 105 -3.18 9.88 -9.96
N LEU A 106 -1.99 9.97 -9.35
CA LEU A 106 -1.57 9.02 -8.32
C LEU A 106 -2.46 9.14 -7.07
N ARG A 107 -2.79 10.39 -6.69
CA ARG A 107 -3.73 10.69 -5.61
C ARG A 107 -5.10 10.07 -5.89
N GLU A 108 -5.66 10.28 -7.08
CA GLU A 108 -6.93 9.67 -7.47
C GLU A 108 -6.89 8.14 -7.45
N ALA A 109 -5.78 7.52 -7.88
CA ALA A 109 -5.62 6.07 -7.83
C ALA A 109 -5.61 5.54 -6.39
N LEU A 110 -4.94 6.24 -5.47
CA LEU A 110 -4.94 5.94 -4.04
C LEU A 110 -6.33 6.11 -3.42
N GLU A 111 -7.03 7.20 -3.73
CA GLU A 111 -8.39 7.47 -3.24
C GLU A 111 -9.37 6.36 -3.63
N ARG A 112 -9.25 5.80 -4.84
CA ARG A 112 -10.07 4.67 -5.27
C ARG A 112 -9.82 3.41 -4.43
N GLU A 113 -8.58 3.13 -4.08
CA GLU A 113 -8.25 2.00 -3.21
C GLU A 113 -8.72 2.22 -1.78
N ILE A 114 -8.63 3.46 -1.26
CA ILE A 114 -9.21 3.84 0.03
C ILE A 114 -10.73 3.63 0.02
N GLU A 115 -11.42 4.09 -1.02
CA GLU A 115 -12.86 3.92 -1.15
C GLU A 115 -13.26 2.44 -1.20
N ARG A 116 -12.50 1.64 -1.95
CA ARG A 116 -12.71 0.19 -2.07
C ARG A 116 -12.52 -0.51 -0.74
N ALA A 117 -11.43 -0.24 -0.02
CA ALA A 117 -11.15 -0.86 1.27
C ALA A 117 -12.17 -0.42 2.33
N SER A 118 -12.60 0.83 2.29
CA SER A 118 -13.58 1.38 3.24
C SER A 118 -14.97 0.76 3.11
N LYS A 119 -15.32 0.15 1.96
CA LYS A 119 -16.58 -0.59 1.77
C LYS A 119 -16.59 -1.95 2.46
N SER A 120 -15.45 -2.44 2.94
CA SER A 120 -15.35 -3.69 3.71
C SER A 120 -15.63 -3.39 5.19
N GLU A 121 -16.86 -3.60 5.63
CA GLU A 121 -17.25 -3.34 7.02
C GLU A 121 -16.55 -4.31 8.01
N PRO A 122 -16.12 -3.82 9.19
CA PRO A 122 -15.57 -4.68 10.23
C PRO A 122 -16.65 -5.59 10.83
N MET A 123 -16.26 -6.81 11.22
CA MET A 123 -17.14 -7.77 11.90
C MET A 123 -16.47 -8.37 13.15
N ASP A 124 -17.25 -8.55 14.22
CA ASP A 124 -16.86 -9.30 15.43
C ASP A 124 -18.03 -10.20 15.86
N GLU A 125 -18.05 -11.43 15.32
CA GLU A 125 -19.11 -12.40 15.61
C GLU A 125 -18.65 -13.41 16.68
N LYS A 126 -19.47 -13.57 17.73
CA LYS A 126 -19.20 -14.49 18.83
C LYS A 126 -20.31 -15.53 18.93
N GLY A 127 -19.96 -16.79 18.69
CA GLY A 127 -20.86 -17.93 18.81
C GLY A 127 -20.49 -18.84 19.98
N SER A 128 -21.49 -19.46 20.61
CA SER A 128 -21.25 -20.60 21.50
C SER A 128 -22.32 -21.66 21.30
N VAL A 129 -21.92 -22.91 21.19
CA VAL A 129 -22.83 -24.05 21.01
C VAL A 129 -22.64 -25.01 22.18
N ARG A 130 -23.76 -25.44 22.76
CA ARG A 130 -23.77 -26.43 23.84
C ARG A 130 -24.48 -27.70 23.39
N ALA A 131 -24.15 -28.81 24.05
CA ALA A 131 -24.86 -30.06 23.84
C ALA A 131 -26.38 -29.86 23.94
N SER A 132 -27.09 -30.39 22.94
CA SER A 132 -28.55 -30.31 22.89
C SER A 132 -29.15 -31.02 24.11
N MET A 133 -30.37 -30.63 24.50
CA MET A 133 -31.07 -31.29 25.60
C MET A 133 -31.29 -32.79 25.32
N ARG A 134 -31.45 -33.18 24.05
CA ARG A 134 -31.55 -34.59 23.65
C ARG A 134 -30.24 -35.35 23.95
N ALA A 135 -29.11 -34.80 23.55
CA ALA A 135 -27.80 -35.40 23.83
C ALA A 135 -27.52 -35.47 25.34
N LYS A 136 -27.87 -34.41 26.09
CA LYS A 136 -27.76 -34.39 27.55
C LYS A 136 -28.62 -35.47 28.22
N LYS A 137 -29.85 -35.69 27.75
CA LYS A 137 -30.74 -36.73 28.27
C LYS A 137 -30.22 -38.14 27.98
N LEU A 138 -29.65 -38.36 26.79
CA LEU A 138 -29.06 -39.65 26.43
C LEU A 138 -27.86 -40.00 27.32
N LEU A 139 -27.01 -39.01 27.62
CA LEU A 139 -25.74 -39.22 28.34
C LEU A 139 -25.87 -39.13 29.87
N ALA A 140 -26.95 -38.52 30.39
CA ALA A 140 -27.13 -38.31 31.83
C ALA A 140 -27.06 -39.60 32.68
N PRO A 141 -27.68 -40.74 32.29
CA PRO A 141 -27.63 -41.97 33.08
C PRO A 141 -26.21 -42.53 33.19
N ASP A 142 -25.48 -42.58 32.08
CA ASP A 142 -24.11 -43.12 32.04
C ASP A 142 -23.14 -42.26 32.86
N VAL A 143 -23.27 -40.93 32.75
CA VAL A 143 -22.50 -39.98 33.56
C VAL A 143 -22.78 -40.16 35.06
N ALA A 144 -24.04 -40.41 35.44
CA ALA A 144 -24.41 -40.67 36.83
C ALA A 144 -23.82 -42.00 37.33
N ALA A 145 -23.93 -43.07 36.55
CA ALA A 145 -23.37 -44.39 36.89
C ALA A 145 -21.85 -44.34 37.13
N VAL A 146 -21.11 -43.66 36.25
CA VAL A 146 -19.65 -43.47 36.40
C VAL A 146 -19.31 -42.70 37.67
N ARG A 147 -20.11 -41.68 38.04
CA ARG A 147 -19.91 -40.92 39.29
C ARG A 147 -20.16 -41.78 40.52
N PHE A 148 -21.24 -42.56 40.54
CA PHE A 148 -21.54 -43.47 41.65
C PHE A 148 -20.44 -44.53 41.85
N LEU A 149 -19.98 -45.15 40.76
CA LEU A 149 -18.90 -46.14 40.81
C LEU A 149 -17.57 -45.52 41.30
N ARG A 150 -17.28 -44.27 40.94
CA ARG A 150 -16.10 -43.55 41.44
C ARG A 150 -16.19 -43.30 42.95
N LEU A 151 -17.32 -42.78 43.43
CA LEU A 151 -17.54 -42.51 44.86
C LEU A 151 -17.46 -43.79 45.70
N ALA A 152 -18.02 -44.89 45.23
CA ALA A 152 -17.94 -46.18 45.91
C ALA A 152 -16.48 -46.69 46.04
N ARG A 153 -15.66 -46.50 44.99
CA ARG A 153 -14.23 -46.85 45.01
C ARG A 153 -13.41 -45.94 45.92
N GLU A 154 -13.75 -44.67 46.03
CA GLU A 154 -13.07 -43.74 46.95
C GLU A 154 -13.37 -44.09 48.41
N GLN A 155 -14.63 -44.41 48.74
CA GLN A 155 -14.99 -44.89 50.08
C GLN A 155 -14.29 -46.20 50.45
N GLN A 156 -14.08 -47.11 49.50
CA GLN A 156 -13.33 -48.35 49.72
C GLN A 156 -11.82 -48.16 49.91
N LYS A 157 -11.24 -47.02 49.51
CA LYS A 157 -9.82 -46.70 49.72
C LYS A 157 -9.56 -45.92 51.02
N SER A 158 -10.60 -45.33 51.60
CA SER A 158 -10.54 -44.56 52.86
C SER A 158 -10.99 -45.38 54.09
N ALA A 159 -11.35 -46.65 53.88
CA ALA A 159 -11.65 -47.64 54.91
C ALA A 159 -10.52 -48.68 54.95
#